data_AF-A0A8H7E2R2-F1
#
_entry.id   AF-A0A8H7E2R2-F1
#
_cell.length_a   1.000
_cell.length_b   1.000
_cell.length_c   1.000
_cell.angle_alpha   90.00
_cell.angle_beta   90.00
_cell.angle_gamma   90.00
#
_symmetry.space_group_name_H-M   'P 1'
#
loop_
_entity.id
_entity.type
_entity.pdbx_description
1 polymer ?
#
loop_
_entity_poly.entity_id
_entity_poly.type
_entity_poly.pdbx_seq_one_letter_code
_entity_poly.pdbx_strand_id
1 'polypeptide(L)'
;MATSNTAADINLIACFLAHEQIQDLSQAPPTDCIVLCGSAILHCAESVFSALGKNPNLAKSLVICGGIGHSTKHLYTTVAQTPRYAALLAEIRGLPESRVLDTIFERFYDRASIARAGCTILIEDQSTNCGGNAVETRKILEAQGIPTPKSFIIVQDPTMSIRTLAAFRKTYEDISPPPAFKACPTFVPEVRMLEDVSLL
;
A
#
# COMPACT_ATOMS: atom_id res chain seq x y z
N MET A 1 -19.85 -8.09 25.50
CA MET A 1 -18.73 -9.06 25.57
C MET A 1 -18.75 -9.87 24.28
N ALA A 2 -17.68 -9.82 23.49
CA ALA A 2 -17.54 -10.63 22.28
C ALA A 2 -17.29 -12.10 22.69
N THR A 3 -18.00 -13.05 22.10
CA THR A 3 -17.80 -14.49 22.36
C THR A 3 -16.62 -15.01 21.51
N SER A 4 -16.13 -16.24 21.76
CA SER A 4 -15.10 -16.85 20.88
C SER A 4 -15.54 -16.90 19.41
N ASN A 5 -16.85 -17.06 19.18
CA ASN A 5 -17.46 -16.96 17.85
C ASN A 5 -17.30 -15.56 17.25
N THR A 6 -17.41 -14.49 18.03
CA THR A 6 -17.22 -13.12 17.53
C THR A 6 -15.79 -12.89 17.01
N ALA A 7 -14.76 -13.38 17.70
CA ALA A 7 -13.39 -13.25 17.22
C ALA A 7 -13.17 -14.04 15.91
N ALA A 8 -13.72 -15.25 15.83
CA ALA A 8 -13.67 -16.05 14.61
C ALA A 8 -14.40 -15.36 13.44
N ASP A 9 -15.56 -14.77 13.68
CA ASP A 9 -16.33 -14.03 12.67
C ASP A 9 -15.57 -12.79 12.17
N ILE A 10 -14.94 -12.04 13.07
CA ILE A 10 -14.09 -10.88 12.70
C ILE A 10 -12.92 -11.36 11.84
N ASN A 11 -12.22 -12.44 12.22
CA ASN A 11 -11.09 -12.97 11.46
C ASN A 11 -11.51 -13.49 10.09
N LEU A 12 -12.71 -14.08 9.98
CA LEU A 12 -13.28 -14.50 8.70
C LEU A 12 -13.49 -13.31 7.76
N ILE A 13 -14.07 -12.22 8.27
CA ILE A 13 -14.25 -10.98 7.50
C ILE A 13 -12.90 -10.34 7.15
N ALA A 14 -11.97 -10.29 8.10
CA ALA A 14 -10.64 -9.72 7.87
C ALA A 14 -9.88 -10.48 6.77
N CYS A 15 -9.91 -11.81 6.79
CA CYS A 15 -9.33 -12.67 5.75
C CYS A 15 -9.98 -12.41 4.37
N PHE A 16 -11.31 -12.31 4.33
CA PHE A 16 -12.03 -11.98 3.10
C PHE A 16 -11.64 -10.60 2.53
N LEU A 17 -11.56 -9.57 3.37
CA LEU A 17 -11.22 -8.21 2.95
C LEU A 17 -9.75 -8.08 2.51
N ALA A 18 -8.83 -8.73 3.24
CA ALA A 18 -7.41 -8.74 2.95
C ALA A 18 -7.14 -9.32 1.55
N HIS A 19 -7.91 -10.36 1.17
CA HIS A 19 -7.83 -11.00 -0.14
C HIS A 19 -6.38 -11.24 -0.58
N GLU A 20 -5.60 -11.85 0.30
CA GLU A 20 -4.17 -12.03 0.11
C GLU A 20 -3.89 -13.00 -1.05
N GLN A 21 -3.38 -12.47 -2.16
CA GLN A 21 -2.94 -13.26 -3.31
C GLN A 21 -1.41 -13.37 -3.39
N ILE A 22 -0.71 -12.50 -2.66
CA ILE A 22 0.74 -12.50 -2.47
C ILE A 22 0.99 -12.29 -0.98
N GLN A 23 1.58 -13.30 -0.34
CA GLN A 23 1.87 -13.31 1.10
C GLN A 23 3.12 -12.50 1.42
N ASP A 24 4.20 -12.74 0.68
CA ASP A 24 5.48 -12.05 0.85
C ASP A 24 5.90 -11.41 -0.47
N LEU A 25 5.95 -10.08 -0.47
CA LEU A 25 6.34 -9.30 -1.62
C LEU A 25 7.80 -9.58 -2.05
N SER A 26 8.68 -10.00 -1.13
CA SER A 26 10.06 -10.36 -1.44
C SER A 26 10.19 -11.65 -2.27
N GLN A 27 9.16 -12.51 -2.22
CA GLN A 27 9.07 -13.76 -2.99
C GLN A 27 8.12 -13.63 -4.20
N ALA A 28 7.54 -12.45 -4.42
CA ALA A 28 6.67 -12.22 -5.55
C ALA A 28 7.46 -12.30 -6.87
N PRO A 29 6.86 -12.83 -7.95
CA PRO A 29 7.48 -12.75 -9.27
C PRO A 29 7.61 -11.28 -9.69
N PRO A 30 8.63 -10.92 -10.49
CA PRO A 30 8.76 -9.58 -11.04
C PRO A 30 7.48 -9.12 -11.74
N THR A 31 7.09 -7.87 -11.52
CA THR A 31 5.87 -7.26 -12.07
C THR A 31 6.20 -5.97 -12.83
N ASP A 32 5.28 -5.51 -13.67
CA ASP A 32 5.49 -4.25 -14.39
C ASP A 32 5.27 -3.04 -13.47
N CYS A 33 4.29 -3.12 -12.56
CA CYS A 33 3.96 -2.02 -11.65
C CYS A 33 3.59 -2.51 -10.25
N ILE A 34 4.24 -1.96 -9.23
CA ILE A 34 3.73 -2.01 -7.86
C ILE A 34 2.99 -0.71 -7.59
N VAL A 35 1.79 -0.80 -7.04
CA VAL A 35 1.05 0.36 -6.54
C VAL A 35 0.96 0.27 -5.02
N LEU A 36 1.57 1.22 -4.33
CA LEU A 36 1.44 1.40 -2.88
C LEU A 36 0.39 2.47 -2.62
N CYS A 37 -0.76 2.06 -2.10
CA CYS A 37 -1.81 2.98 -1.69
C CYS A 37 -1.54 3.53 -0.29
N GLY A 38 -1.69 4.84 -0.14
CA GLY A 38 -1.59 5.57 1.13
C GLY A 38 -2.52 4.99 2.18
N SER A 39 -1.95 4.67 3.34
CA SER A 39 -2.68 4.25 4.53
C SER A 39 -1.89 4.58 5.79
N ALA A 40 -2.55 4.51 6.95
CA ALA A 40 -1.90 4.69 8.24
C ALA A 40 -1.14 3.44 8.72
N ILE A 41 -1.19 2.33 7.97
CA ILE A 41 -0.50 1.08 8.28
C ILE A 41 0.88 1.12 7.62
N LEU A 42 1.85 1.68 8.35
CA LEU A 42 3.21 1.87 7.83
C LEU A 42 3.86 0.56 7.38
N HIS A 43 3.52 -0.57 8.00
CA HIS A 43 4.05 -1.89 7.62
C HIS A 43 3.84 -2.21 6.13
N CYS A 44 2.75 -1.75 5.51
CA CYS A 44 2.52 -1.93 4.08
C CYS A 44 3.58 -1.21 3.24
N ALA A 45 3.87 0.06 3.58
CA ALA A 45 4.90 0.86 2.92
C ALA A 45 6.30 0.30 3.17
N GLU A 46 6.61 -0.05 4.43
CA GLU A 46 7.90 -0.62 4.81
C GLU A 46 8.19 -1.94 4.08
N SER A 47 7.17 -2.77 3.87
CA SER A 47 7.28 -4.02 3.12
C SER A 47 7.62 -3.77 1.65
N VAL A 48 6.97 -2.79 1.00
CA VAL A 48 7.28 -2.38 -0.38
C VAL A 48 8.72 -1.87 -0.49
N PHE A 49 9.08 -0.92 0.38
CA PHE A 49 10.40 -0.29 0.32
C PHE A 49 11.53 -1.28 0.62
N SER A 50 11.32 -2.18 1.58
CA SER A 50 12.30 -3.23 1.90
C SER A 50 12.42 -4.27 0.79
N ALA A 51 11.30 -4.67 0.16
CA ALA A 51 11.31 -5.63 -0.94
C ALA A 51 12.05 -5.06 -2.16
N LEU A 52 11.78 -3.82 -2.54
CA LEU A 52 12.48 -3.13 -3.63
C LEU A 52 13.94 -2.85 -3.28
N GLY A 53 14.27 -2.54 -2.02
CA GLY A 53 15.65 -2.37 -1.58
C GLY A 53 16.47 -3.66 -1.71
N LYS A 54 15.86 -4.83 -1.47
CA LYS A 54 16.50 -6.15 -1.65
C LYS A 54 16.56 -6.57 -3.12
N ASN A 55 15.51 -6.29 -3.88
CA ASN A 55 15.43 -6.62 -5.30
C ASN A 55 14.83 -5.44 -6.09
N PRO A 56 15.66 -4.51 -6.57
CA PRO A 56 15.19 -3.36 -7.35
C PRO A 56 14.51 -3.74 -8.67
N ASN A 57 14.79 -4.93 -9.19
CA ASN A 57 14.18 -5.47 -10.41
C ASN A 57 12.81 -6.12 -10.16
N LEU A 58 12.31 -6.11 -8.92
CA LEU A 58 11.00 -6.64 -8.58
C LEU A 58 9.88 -5.91 -9.34
N ALA A 59 10.03 -4.62 -9.59
CA ALA A 59 9.07 -3.85 -10.38
C ALA A 59 9.76 -2.86 -11.32
N LYS A 60 9.23 -2.73 -12.54
CA LYS A 60 9.69 -1.68 -13.47
C LYS A 60 9.25 -0.29 -13.03
N SER A 61 8.11 -0.20 -12.36
CA SER A 61 7.59 1.04 -11.78
C SER A 61 7.00 0.81 -10.39
N LEU A 62 7.18 1.81 -9.53
CA LEU A 62 6.47 1.95 -8.27
C LEU A 62 5.61 3.22 -8.36
N VAL A 63 4.31 3.10 -8.16
CA VAL A 63 3.42 4.25 -7.94
C VAL A 63 3.05 4.29 -6.46
N ILE A 64 3.40 5.38 -5.79
CA ILE A 64 2.88 5.67 -4.45
C ILE A 64 1.70 6.62 -4.63
N CYS A 65 0.48 6.15 -4.33
CA CYS A 65 -0.75 6.89 -4.59
C CYS A 65 -1.51 7.22 -3.30
N GLY A 66 -2.06 8.42 -3.22
CA GLY A 66 -2.81 8.90 -2.06
C GLY A 66 -2.69 10.40 -1.87
N GLY A 67 -3.80 11.10 -2.06
CA GLY A 67 -3.93 12.53 -1.79
C GLY A 67 -4.16 12.86 -0.32
N ILE A 68 -5.01 13.86 -0.06
CA ILE A 68 -5.51 14.19 1.28
C ILE A 68 -6.92 13.62 1.43
N GLY A 69 -7.14 12.80 2.45
CA GLY A 69 -8.39 12.12 2.72
C GLY A 69 -8.59 11.76 4.19
N HIS A 70 -9.51 10.83 4.45
CA HIS A 70 -9.90 10.41 5.79
C HIS A 70 -8.73 9.78 6.58
N SER A 71 -7.84 9.07 5.89
CA SER A 71 -6.71 8.36 6.49
C SER A 71 -5.51 9.26 6.80
N THR A 72 -5.47 10.48 6.27
CA THR A 72 -4.28 11.34 6.32
C THR A 72 -3.90 11.74 7.75
N LYS A 73 -4.90 12.09 8.59
CA LYS A 73 -4.66 12.40 10.01
C LYS A 73 -4.19 11.17 10.80
N HIS A 74 -4.70 9.99 10.45
CA HIS A 74 -4.26 8.73 11.05
C HIS A 74 -2.81 8.44 10.68
N LEU A 75 -2.42 8.63 9.41
CA LEU A 75 -1.03 8.49 8.98
C LEU A 75 -0.09 9.44 9.73
N TYR A 76 -0.44 10.72 9.87
CA TYR A 76 0.38 11.66 10.66
C TYR A 76 0.54 11.20 12.12
N THR A 77 -0.53 10.68 12.71
CA THR A 77 -0.53 10.17 14.08
C THR A 77 0.39 8.95 14.20
N THR A 78 0.27 7.99 13.27
CA THR A 78 1.14 6.80 13.25
C THR A 78 2.61 7.20 13.08
N VAL A 79 2.93 8.13 12.17
CA VAL A 79 4.30 8.63 12.00
C VAL A 79 4.82 9.28 13.29
N ALA A 80 4.03 10.13 13.94
CA ALA A 80 4.40 10.77 15.20
C ALA A 80 4.65 9.77 16.33
N GLN A 81 3.90 8.66 16.36
CA GLN A 81 4.00 7.61 17.37
C GLN A 81 5.05 6.55 17.06
N THR A 82 5.59 6.52 15.83
CA THR A 82 6.62 5.58 15.41
C THR A 82 8.00 6.19 15.68
N PRO A 83 8.79 5.71 16.66
CA PRO A 83 10.05 6.36 17.06
C PRO A 83 11.03 6.56 15.90
N ARG A 84 11.04 5.63 14.94
CA ARG A 84 11.88 5.70 13.73
C ARG A 84 11.54 6.91 12.85
N TYR A 85 10.28 7.32 12.79
CA TYR A 85 9.79 8.36 11.87
C TYR A 85 9.29 9.63 12.55
N ALA A 86 9.21 9.65 13.89
CA ALA A 86 8.63 10.76 14.65
C ALA A 86 9.26 12.13 14.33
N ALA A 87 10.57 12.15 14.02
CA ALA A 87 11.29 13.36 13.65
C ALA A 87 10.79 14.01 12.34
N LEU A 88 10.11 13.26 11.46
CA LEU A 88 9.56 13.78 10.21
C LEU A 88 8.29 14.61 10.40
N LEU A 89 7.64 14.57 11.56
CA LEU A 89 6.30 15.13 11.76
C LEU A 89 6.17 16.59 11.30
N ALA A 90 7.19 17.42 11.56
CA ALA A 90 7.19 18.82 11.17
C ALA A 90 7.26 19.03 9.64
N GLU A 91 7.95 18.12 8.93
CA GLU A 91 8.13 18.15 7.47
C GLU A 91 6.88 17.64 6.73
N ILE A 92 6.23 16.61 7.27
CA ILE A 92 5.14 15.92 6.57
C ILE A 92 3.76 16.54 6.77
N ARG A 93 3.63 17.52 7.68
CA ARG A 93 2.33 18.07 8.05
C ARG A 93 1.71 18.85 6.88
N GLY A 94 0.48 18.49 6.52
CA GLY A 94 -0.22 19.10 5.39
C GLY A 94 0.12 18.49 4.03
N LEU A 95 1.07 17.54 3.98
CA LEU A 95 1.36 16.81 2.76
C LEU A 95 0.34 15.69 2.52
N PRO A 96 0.02 15.40 1.24
CA PRO A 96 -0.69 14.19 0.82
C PRO A 96 -0.06 12.90 1.36
N GLU A 97 -0.86 11.84 1.50
CA GLU A 97 -0.43 10.55 2.03
C GLU A 97 0.76 9.98 1.25
N SER A 98 0.71 10.05 -0.09
CA SER A 98 1.80 9.57 -0.95
C SER A 98 3.10 10.34 -0.74
N ARG A 99 3.03 11.65 -0.52
CA ARG A 99 4.19 12.51 -0.23
C ARG A 99 4.78 12.24 1.15
N VAL A 100 3.94 11.93 2.14
CA VAL A 100 4.43 11.46 3.44
C VAL A 100 5.19 10.14 3.30
N LEU A 101 4.61 9.17 2.59
CA LEU A 101 5.26 7.87 2.38
C LEU A 101 6.53 8.00 1.54
N ASP A 102 6.57 8.88 0.53
CA ASP A 102 7.76 9.18 -0.27
C ASP A 102 8.86 9.83 0.59
N THR A 103 8.50 10.69 1.53
CA THR A 103 9.45 11.28 2.50
C THR A 103 10.06 10.19 3.39
N ILE A 104 9.26 9.24 3.87
CA ILE A 104 9.77 8.08 4.61
C ILE A 104 10.69 7.24 3.71
N PHE A 105 10.28 7.02 2.45
CA PHE A 105 11.04 6.23 1.50
C PHE A 105 12.41 6.84 1.21
N GLU A 106 12.48 8.14 0.92
CA GLU A 106 13.73 8.86 0.66
C GLU A 106 14.66 8.91 1.88
N ARG A 107 14.12 9.09 3.09
CA ARG A 107 14.92 9.32 4.30
C ARG A 107 15.43 8.04 4.96
N PHE A 108 14.67 6.95 4.87
CA PHE A 108 14.92 5.73 5.63
C PHE A 108 15.19 4.49 4.78
N TYR A 109 15.08 4.62 3.46
CA TYR A 109 15.32 3.55 2.49
C TYR A 109 16.14 4.12 1.32
N ASP A 110 16.88 3.26 0.62
CA ASP A 110 17.75 3.70 -0.49
C ASP A 110 16.95 3.91 -1.78
N ARG A 111 15.98 4.84 -1.73
CA ARG A 111 15.09 5.21 -2.83
C ARG A 111 15.87 5.57 -4.10
N ALA A 112 16.98 6.30 -3.95
CA ALA A 112 17.84 6.70 -5.05
C ALA A 112 18.53 5.51 -5.73
N SER A 113 19.00 4.51 -4.97
CA SER A 113 19.57 3.30 -5.56
C SER A 113 18.54 2.46 -6.31
N ILE A 114 17.32 2.33 -5.75
CA ILE A 114 16.21 1.64 -6.43
C ILE A 114 15.88 2.32 -7.76
N ALA A 115 15.84 3.66 -7.80
CA ALA A 115 15.64 4.42 -9.03
C ALA A 115 16.78 4.22 -10.03
N ARG A 116 18.04 4.28 -9.60
CA ARG A 116 19.22 4.06 -10.45
C ARG A 116 19.27 2.64 -11.03
N ALA A 117 18.72 1.67 -10.33
CA ALA A 117 18.61 0.29 -10.82
C ALA A 117 17.52 0.10 -11.90
N GLY A 118 16.78 1.16 -12.26
CA GLY A 118 15.83 1.16 -13.36
C GLY A 118 14.36 1.10 -12.95
N CYS A 119 14.05 1.15 -11.65
CA CYS A 119 12.68 1.25 -11.16
C CYS A 119 12.19 2.70 -11.25
N THR A 120 11.16 2.96 -12.05
CA THR A 120 10.57 4.31 -12.15
C THR A 120 9.64 4.56 -10.97
N ILE A 121 9.95 5.56 -10.14
CA ILE A 121 9.16 5.88 -8.94
C ILE A 121 8.30 7.11 -9.23
N LEU A 122 6.98 6.94 -9.15
CA LEU A 122 5.97 7.97 -9.42
C LEU A 122 5.15 8.25 -8.17
N ILE A 123 4.85 9.53 -7.94
CA ILE A 123 4.05 9.98 -6.79
C ILE A 123 2.75 10.59 -7.28
N GLU A 124 1.64 9.93 -6.97
CA GLU A 124 0.28 10.39 -7.24
C GLU A 124 -0.30 10.97 -5.95
N ASP A 125 -0.59 12.27 -5.94
CA ASP A 125 -0.93 13.03 -4.73
C ASP A 125 -2.27 13.79 -4.81
N GLN A 126 -3.14 13.41 -5.75
CA GLN A 126 -4.42 14.06 -6.03
C GLN A 126 -5.64 13.22 -5.57
N SER A 127 -5.50 11.89 -5.45
CA SER A 127 -6.60 11.00 -5.12
C SER A 127 -7.17 11.22 -3.71
N THR A 128 -8.49 11.36 -3.58
CA THR A 128 -9.14 11.63 -2.28
C THR A 128 -9.87 10.41 -1.69
N ASN A 129 -9.94 9.31 -2.43
CA ASN A 129 -10.57 8.05 -2.04
C ASN A 129 -10.02 6.89 -2.87
N CYS A 130 -10.25 5.65 -2.43
CA CYS A 130 -9.64 4.48 -3.07
C CYS A 130 -10.10 4.22 -4.52
N GLY A 131 -11.30 4.66 -4.91
CA GLY A 131 -11.70 4.62 -6.32
C GLY A 131 -10.88 5.61 -7.16
N GLY A 132 -10.63 6.79 -6.60
CA GLY A 132 -9.70 7.78 -7.14
C GLY A 132 -8.27 7.27 -7.26
N ASN A 133 -7.76 6.50 -6.29
CA ASN A 133 -6.39 5.95 -6.35
C ASN A 133 -6.13 5.19 -7.65
N ALA A 134 -7.07 4.34 -8.09
CA ALA A 134 -6.91 3.56 -9.31
C ALA A 134 -6.91 4.44 -10.56
N VAL A 135 -7.87 5.36 -10.66
CA VAL A 135 -8.02 6.28 -11.80
C VAL A 135 -6.83 7.22 -11.91
N GLU A 136 -6.42 7.85 -10.82
CA GLU A 136 -5.28 8.78 -10.81
C GLU A 136 -3.94 8.05 -11.02
N THR A 137 -3.79 6.82 -10.52
CA THR A 137 -2.63 5.97 -10.83
C THR A 137 -2.50 5.71 -12.33
N ARG A 138 -3.61 5.37 -13.01
CA ARG A 138 -3.60 5.19 -14.47
C ARG A 138 -3.21 6.49 -15.19
N LYS A 139 -3.80 7.62 -14.80
CA LYS A 139 -3.51 8.93 -15.39
C LYS A 139 -2.05 9.33 -15.25
N ILE A 140 -1.43 9.12 -14.07
CA ILE A 140 -0.01 9.48 -13.89
C ILE A 140 0.92 8.59 -14.71
N LEU A 141 0.62 7.30 -14.84
CA LEU A 141 1.39 6.39 -15.70
C LEU A 141 1.33 6.86 -17.16
N GLU A 142 0.14 7.18 -17.66
CA GLU A 142 -0.07 7.71 -19.02
C GLU A 142 0.63 9.06 -19.23
N ALA A 143 0.49 9.99 -18.28
CA ALA A 143 1.10 11.31 -18.34
C ALA A 143 2.63 11.27 -18.35
N GLN A 144 3.23 10.25 -17.74
CA GLN A 144 4.68 10.02 -17.75
C GLN A 144 5.14 9.17 -18.96
N GLY A 145 4.25 8.85 -19.89
CA GLY A 145 4.55 8.05 -21.07
C GLY A 145 4.92 6.60 -20.74
N ILE A 146 4.54 6.10 -19.57
CA ILE A 146 4.76 4.70 -19.19
C ILE A 146 3.74 3.84 -19.96
N PRO A 147 4.20 2.85 -20.74
CA PRO A 147 3.28 1.92 -21.41
C PRO A 147 2.40 1.20 -20.40
N THR A 148 1.15 0.93 -20.77
CA THR A 148 0.19 0.23 -19.91
C THR A 148 0.82 -1.05 -19.33
N PRO A 149 1.00 -1.14 -17.99
CA PRO A 149 1.58 -2.32 -17.36
C PRO A 149 0.71 -3.55 -17.63
N LYS A 150 1.33 -4.71 -17.93
CA LYS A 150 0.60 -5.96 -18.13
C LYS A 150 0.32 -6.69 -16.81
N SER A 151 1.05 -6.32 -15.75
CA SER A 151 0.87 -6.87 -14.42
C SER A 151 1.01 -5.80 -13.35
N PHE A 152 0.17 -5.89 -12.34
CA PHE A 152 0.14 -5.03 -11.17
C PHE A 152 0.14 -5.85 -9.89
N ILE A 153 0.92 -5.40 -8.92
CA ILE A 153 0.76 -5.77 -7.51
C ILE A 153 0.21 -4.56 -6.77
N ILE A 154 -0.96 -4.72 -6.14
CA ILE A 154 -1.62 -3.66 -5.39
C ILE A 154 -1.37 -3.90 -3.90
N VAL A 155 -0.69 -2.96 -3.26
CA VAL A 155 -0.41 -2.95 -1.83
C VAL A 155 -1.29 -1.88 -1.17
N GLN A 156 -2.10 -2.31 -0.21
CA GLN A 156 -3.08 -1.48 0.46
C GLN A 156 -3.34 -2.03 1.87
N ASP A 157 -3.87 -1.18 2.76
CA ASP A 157 -4.50 -1.60 4.02
C ASP A 157 -5.33 -2.88 3.81
N PRO A 158 -5.12 -3.94 4.62
CA PRO A 158 -5.82 -5.21 4.44
C PRO A 158 -7.35 -5.06 4.41
N THR A 159 -7.92 -4.15 5.19
CA THR A 159 -9.37 -3.93 5.25
C THR A 159 -9.93 -3.32 3.96
N MET A 160 -9.07 -2.69 3.15
CA MET A 160 -9.41 -1.98 1.91
C MET A 160 -8.89 -2.69 0.66
N SER A 161 -8.18 -3.82 0.81
CA SER A 161 -7.45 -4.52 -0.23
C SER A 161 -8.37 -5.00 -1.37
N ILE A 162 -9.37 -5.85 -1.08
CA ILE A 162 -10.26 -6.39 -2.13
C ILE A 162 -11.03 -5.31 -2.89
N ARG A 163 -11.45 -4.24 -2.19
CA ARG A 163 -12.17 -3.12 -2.81
C ARG A 163 -11.25 -2.31 -3.72
N THR A 164 -10.01 -2.09 -3.33
CA THR A 164 -9.02 -1.38 -4.14
C THR A 164 -8.66 -2.22 -5.38
N LEU A 165 -8.49 -3.53 -5.22
CA LEU A 165 -8.27 -4.45 -6.35
C LEU A 165 -9.42 -4.39 -7.36
N ALA A 166 -10.67 -4.36 -6.90
CA ALA A 166 -11.85 -4.23 -7.76
C ALA A 166 -11.87 -2.87 -8.51
N ALA A 167 -11.46 -1.77 -7.85
CA ALA A 167 -11.37 -0.46 -8.47
C ALA A 167 -10.31 -0.42 -9.60
N PHE A 168 -9.17 -1.08 -9.40
CA PHE A 168 -8.16 -1.23 -10.46
C PHE A 168 -8.69 -2.05 -11.65
N ARG A 169 -9.33 -3.19 -11.39
CA ARG A 169 -9.96 -3.98 -12.46
C ARG A 169 -10.99 -3.17 -13.26
N LYS A 170 -11.81 -2.38 -12.58
CA LYS A 170 -12.79 -1.49 -13.22
C LYS A 170 -12.12 -0.38 -14.03
N THR A 171 -11.03 0.20 -13.52
CA THR A 171 -10.30 1.30 -14.18
C THR A 171 -9.64 0.86 -15.49
N TYR A 172 -9.31 -0.42 -15.63
CA TYR A 172 -8.65 -0.98 -16.82
C TYR A 172 -9.57 -1.90 -17.64
N GLU A 173 -10.89 -1.79 -17.46
CA GLU A 173 -11.86 -2.67 -18.16
C GLU A 173 -11.90 -2.46 -19.69
N ASP A 174 -11.42 -1.31 -20.16
CA ASP A 174 -11.31 -0.92 -21.57
C ASP A 174 -10.04 -1.47 -22.25
N ILE A 175 -9.09 -2.05 -21.51
CA ILE A 175 -7.83 -2.57 -22.04
C ILE A 175 -7.96 -4.06 -22.42
N SER A 176 -7.49 -4.42 -23.61
CA SER A 176 -7.52 -5.80 -24.13
C SER A 176 -6.14 -6.26 -24.63
N PRO A 177 -5.57 -7.38 -24.10
CA PRO A 177 -6.06 -8.11 -22.92
C PRO A 177 -5.90 -7.26 -21.64
N PRO A 178 -6.77 -7.46 -20.63
CA PRO A 178 -6.68 -6.69 -19.39
C PRO A 178 -5.39 -7.03 -18.61
N PRO A 179 -4.81 -6.08 -17.86
CA PRO A 179 -3.69 -6.36 -16.99
C PRO A 179 -4.03 -7.40 -15.91
N ALA A 180 -3.03 -8.18 -15.50
CA ALA A 180 -3.16 -9.05 -14.34
C ALA A 180 -3.00 -8.23 -13.05
N PHE A 181 -4.00 -8.28 -12.16
CA PHE A 181 -3.95 -7.61 -10.86
C PHE A 181 -3.89 -8.63 -9.73
N LYS A 182 -2.91 -8.47 -8.83
CA LYS A 182 -2.78 -9.26 -7.59
C LYS A 182 -2.77 -8.35 -6.36
N ALA A 183 -3.52 -8.72 -5.33
CA ALA A 183 -3.48 -8.04 -4.04
C ALA A 183 -2.37 -8.58 -3.13
N CYS A 184 -1.63 -7.68 -2.50
CA CYS A 184 -0.64 -7.95 -1.47
C CYS A 184 -0.90 -7.02 -0.27
N PRO A 185 -1.79 -7.40 0.66
CA PRO A 185 -2.09 -6.61 1.85
C PRO A 185 -0.95 -6.61 2.89
N THR A 186 0.13 -7.36 2.63
CA THR A 186 1.33 -7.58 3.48
C THR A 186 1.11 -8.40 4.76
N PHE A 187 -0.14 -8.51 5.22
CA PHE A 187 -0.56 -9.44 6.26
C PHE A 187 -2.09 -9.59 6.24
N VAL A 188 -2.59 -10.60 6.93
CA VAL A 188 -4.02 -10.76 7.26
C VAL A 188 -4.22 -10.40 8.74
N PRO A 189 -5.05 -9.38 9.07
CA PRO A 189 -5.31 -9.03 10.46
C PRO A 189 -6.04 -10.16 11.19
N GLU A 190 -5.60 -10.44 12.42
CA GLU A 190 -6.26 -11.38 13.31
C GLU A 190 -6.49 -10.75 14.69
N VAL A 191 -7.65 -11.04 15.27
CA VAL A 191 -8.00 -10.70 16.65
C VAL A 191 -8.19 -11.96 17.46
N ARG A 192 -7.87 -11.86 18.74
CA ARG A 192 -8.13 -12.90 19.74
C ARG A 192 -8.69 -12.26 21.00
N MET A 193 -9.52 -12.99 21.72
CA MET A 193 -9.87 -12.61 23.08
C MET A 193 -8.63 -12.75 23.96
N LEU A 194 -8.31 -11.71 24.71
CA LEU A 194 -7.42 -11.87 25.86
C LEU A 194 -8.29 -12.40 26.99
N GLU A 195 -7.96 -13.60 27.49
CA GLU A 195 -8.53 -14.05 28.76
C GLU A 195 -8.09 -13.06 29.84
N ASP A 196 -9.00 -12.69 30.74
CA ASP A 196 -8.70 -11.79 31.85
C ASP A 196 -7.49 -12.35 32.60
N VAL A 197 -6.34 -11.68 32.46
CA VAL A 197 -5.19 -11.94 33.32
C VAL A 197 -5.61 -11.41 34.68
N SER A 198 -6.16 -12.31 35.49
CA SER A 198 -6.35 -12.10 36.92
C SER A 198 -4.98 -11.67 37.45
N LEU A 199 -4.83 -10.38 37.78
CA LEU A 199 -3.72 -9.88 38.57
C LEU A 199 -3.83 -10.57 39.93
N LEU A 200 -3.09 -11.67 40.10
CA LEU A 200 -2.72 -12.22 41.40
C LEU A 200 -1.51 -11.45 41.94
#